data_AF-A0A950AU98-F1
#
_entry.id   AF-A0A950AU98-F1
#
_cell.length_a   1.000
_cell.length_b   1.000
_cell.length_c   1.000
_cell.angle_alpha   90.00
_cell.angle_beta   90.00
_cell.angle_gamma   90.00
#
_symmetry.space_group_name_H-M   'P 1'
#
loop_
_entity.id
_entity.type
_entity.pdbx_description
1 polymer ?
#
loop_
_entity_poly.entity_id
_entity_poly.type
_entity_poly.pdbx_seq_one_letter_code
_entity_poly.pdbx_strand_id
1 'polypeptide(L)'
;MPAFLEIGRPDGTELLALESGRLGIGRADTNDIAIPRDERASRLHALIERLPAGWSVRDLGSTNGTFVNGERIVGDRALRAGDEIKVGDTRLVFRAERDADDRRTIGYEKAPELTPRERDVLRVLCRRPQGGDLFHEPASTRQVAAELHVSEAAVKAHLLKLYDKFGIYGEGERRRAQLANEAVRRGAVNLADLVDPPGA
;
A
#
# COMPACT_ATOMS: atom_id res chain seq x y z
N MET A 1 4.89 18.19 13.62
CA MET A 1 5.57 17.65 12.43
C MET A 1 4.77 18.10 11.23
N PRO A 2 5.41 18.77 10.26
CA PRO A 2 4.74 19.10 9.02
C PRO A 2 4.44 17.81 8.25
N ALA A 3 3.19 17.66 7.85
CA ALA A 3 2.75 16.60 6.97
C ALA A 3 2.04 17.24 5.78
N PHE A 4 2.16 16.63 4.61
CA PHE A 4 1.64 17.12 3.35
C PHE A 4 0.92 16.00 2.61
N LEU A 5 -0.08 16.36 1.81
CA LEU A 5 -0.64 15.49 0.80
C LEU A 5 -0.18 15.96 -0.56
N GLU A 6 0.44 15.05 -1.29
CA GLU A 6 0.79 15.22 -2.69
C GLU A 6 -0.38 14.72 -3.55
N ILE A 7 -1.00 15.60 -4.32
CA ILE A 7 -2.25 15.36 -5.03
C ILE A 7 -1.98 15.35 -6.52
N GLY A 8 -2.26 14.23 -7.18
CA GLY A 8 -2.17 14.15 -8.65
C GLY A 8 -3.35 14.88 -9.29
N ARG A 9 -3.07 15.97 -10.00
CA ARG A 9 -4.05 16.72 -10.81
C ARG A 9 -3.72 16.58 -12.30
N PRO A 10 -4.69 16.86 -13.21
CA PRO A 10 -4.44 16.86 -14.64
C PRO A 10 -3.31 17.82 -15.07
N ASP A 11 -3.17 18.93 -14.35
CA ASP A 11 -2.23 20.02 -14.66
C ASP A 11 -0.88 19.88 -13.94
N GLY A 12 -0.68 18.78 -13.19
CA GLY A 12 0.53 18.51 -12.42
C GLY A 12 0.24 18.04 -11.00
N THR A 13 1.24 18.13 -10.13
CA THR A 13 1.12 17.72 -8.73
C THR A 13 0.96 18.93 -7.83
N GLU A 14 -0.03 18.89 -6.93
CA GLU A 14 -0.22 19.90 -5.89
C GLU A 14 0.22 19.34 -4.52
N LEU A 15 0.84 20.17 -3.69
CA LEU A 15 1.18 19.82 -2.30
C LEU A 15 0.30 20.63 -1.34
N LEU A 16 -0.46 19.93 -0.50
CA LEU A 16 -1.32 20.52 0.51
C LEU A 16 -0.77 20.23 1.92
N ALA A 17 -0.51 21.27 2.71
CA ALA A 17 -0.09 21.11 4.10
C ALA A 17 -1.25 20.67 5.01
N LEU A 18 -0.99 19.72 5.91
CA LEU A 18 -1.97 19.19 6.85
C LEU A 18 -1.90 19.96 8.19
N GLU A 19 -2.48 21.15 8.22
CA GLU A 19 -2.42 22.05 9.38
C GLU A 19 -3.62 21.91 10.32
N SER A 20 -4.82 21.76 9.77
CA SER A 20 -6.11 21.81 10.48
C SER A 20 -6.45 20.53 11.27
N GLY A 21 -5.59 19.51 11.25
CA GLY A 21 -5.80 18.24 11.96
C GLY A 21 -6.95 17.40 11.40
N ARG A 22 -7.75 17.92 10.47
CA ARG A 22 -8.87 17.24 9.82
C ARG A 22 -9.09 17.84 8.43
N LEU A 23 -9.15 16.98 7.41
CA LEU A 23 -9.32 17.34 6.02
C LEU A 23 -10.30 16.40 5.33
N GLY A 24 -11.37 16.95 4.76
CA GLY A 24 -12.32 16.23 3.92
C GLY A 24 -11.82 16.08 2.49
N ILE A 25 -12.13 14.94 1.88
CA ILE A 25 -11.85 14.65 0.47
C ILE A 25 -13.16 14.26 -0.21
N GLY A 26 -13.45 14.88 -1.34
CA GLY A 26 -14.60 14.50 -2.14
C GLY A 26 -14.90 15.43 -3.30
N ARG A 27 -15.94 15.09 -4.04
CA ARG A 27 -16.35 15.83 -5.24
C ARG A 27 -16.97 17.19 -4.94
N ALA A 28 -17.53 17.37 -3.73
CA ALA A 28 -18.06 18.67 -3.35
C ALA A 28 -16.92 19.69 -3.16
N ASP A 29 -17.15 20.89 -3.63
CA ASP A 29 -16.28 22.07 -3.47
C ASP A 29 -16.12 22.51 -2.01
N THR A 30 -17.03 22.07 -1.12
CA THR A 30 -16.95 22.32 0.32
C THR A 30 -15.92 21.44 1.04
N ASN A 31 -15.24 20.51 0.36
CA ASN A 31 -14.17 19.71 0.96
C ASN A 31 -12.84 20.48 0.90
N ASP A 32 -11.96 20.24 1.88
CA ASP A 32 -10.59 20.76 1.87
C ASP A 32 -9.83 20.30 0.63
N ILE A 33 -10.06 19.04 0.22
CA ILE A 33 -9.59 18.49 -1.05
C ILE A 33 -10.78 18.23 -1.95
N ALA A 34 -11.14 19.26 -2.71
CA ALA A 34 -12.17 19.20 -3.73
C ALA A 34 -11.66 18.55 -5.02
N ILE A 35 -12.33 17.49 -5.45
CA ILE A 35 -12.05 16.77 -6.71
C ILE A 35 -13.29 16.79 -7.63
N PRO A 36 -13.73 17.97 -8.09
CA PRO A 36 -15.03 18.13 -8.75
C PRO A 36 -15.15 17.38 -10.09
N ARG A 37 -14.02 17.09 -10.75
CA ARG A 37 -13.95 16.40 -12.04
C ARG A 37 -13.98 14.86 -11.92
N ASP A 38 -13.83 14.31 -10.71
CA ASP A 38 -13.80 12.87 -10.48
C ASP A 38 -15.20 12.33 -10.20
N GLU A 39 -15.88 11.82 -11.23
CA GLU A 39 -17.25 11.30 -11.11
C GLU A 39 -17.33 10.04 -10.24
N ARG A 40 -16.22 9.31 -10.08
CA ARG A 40 -16.15 8.14 -9.20
C ARG A 40 -16.00 8.55 -7.73
N ALA A 41 -15.72 9.82 -7.45
CA ALA A 41 -15.72 10.34 -6.09
C ALA A 41 -17.12 10.73 -5.61
N SER A 42 -17.49 10.25 -4.42
CA SER A 42 -18.65 10.74 -3.68
C SER A 42 -18.47 12.21 -3.24
N ARG A 43 -19.59 12.90 -2.98
CA ARG A 43 -19.57 14.31 -2.54
C ARG A 43 -18.74 14.52 -1.27
N LEU A 44 -18.95 13.65 -0.28
CA LEU A 44 -18.09 13.45 0.89
C LEU A 44 -17.60 12.01 0.77
N HIS A 45 -16.31 11.80 0.55
CA HIS A 45 -15.78 10.48 0.21
C HIS A 45 -14.92 9.92 1.33
N ALA A 46 -13.90 10.67 1.72
CA ALA A 46 -12.95 10.26 2.73
C ALA A 46 -12.64 11.42 3.67
N LEU A 47 -12.17 11.08 4.86
CA LEU A 47 -11.70 12.02 5.86
C LEU A 47 -10.29 11.64 6.25
N ILE A 48 -9.37 12.59 6.20
CA ILE A 48 -8.06 12.46 6.83
C ILE A 48 -8.11 13.25 8.13
N GLU A 49 -7.72 12.61 9.22
CA GLU A 49 -7.72 13.24 10.53
C GLU A 49 -6.49 12.86 11.34
N ARG A 50 -6.09 13.75 12.25
CA ARG A 50 -4.99 13.54 13.17
C ARG A 50 -5.54 13.02 14.49
N LEU A 51 -5.38 11.73 14.69
CA LEU A 51 -5.67 11.05 15.95
C LEU A 51 -4.46 11.11 16.89
N PRO A 52 -4.61 10.76 18.18
CA PRO A 52 -3.49 10.71 19.12
C PRO A 52 -2.32 9.82 18.67
N ALA A 53 -2.61 8.77 17.91
CA ALA A 53 -1.63 7.83 17.36
C ALA A 53 -0.98 8.30 16.05
N GLY A 54 -1.43 9.41 15.46
CA GLY A 54 -0.94 9.93 14.18
C GLY A 54 -2.06 10.25 13.19
N TRP A 55 -1.69 10.44 11.92
CA TRP A 55 -2.65 10.67 10.86
C TRP A 55 -3.37 9.38 10.48
N SER A 56 -4.67 9.47 10.19
CA SER A 56 -5.48 8.37 9.71
C SER A 56 -6.42 8.82 8.60
N VAL A 57 -6.79 7.90 7.72
CA VAL A 57 -7.84 8.08 6.73
C VAL A 57 -9.02 7.17 7.04
N ARG A 58 -10.23 7.69 6.83
CA ARG A 58 -11.50 6.99 6.98
C ARG A 58 -12.33 7.17 5.73
N ASP A 59 -13.01 6.12 5.30
CA ASP A 59 -14.08 6.20 4.29
C ASP A 59 -15.39 6.67 4.93
N LEU A 60 -16.08 7.64 4.29
CA LEU A 60 -17.34 8.21 4.78
C LEU A 60 -18.58 7.56 4.14
N GLY A 61 -18.50 6.27 3.80
CA GLY A 61 -19.58 5.56 3.11
C GLY A 61 -19.61 5.87 1.62
N SER A 62 -18.44 5.98 1.01
CA SER A 62 -18.33 6.30 -0.40
C SER A 62 -18.84 5.15 -1.29
N THR A 63 -19.30 5.50 -2.49
CA THR A 63 -19.87 4.52 -3.43
C THR A 63 -18.81 3.53 -3.92
N ASN A 64 -17.62 4.04 -4.27
CA ASN A 64 -16.53 3.23 -4.83
C ASN A 64 -15.53 2.74 -3.76
N GLY A 65 -15.59 3.27 -2.54
CA GLY A 65 -14.63 2.98 -1.48
C GLY A 65 -13.37 3.84 -1.57
N THR A 66 -12.76 4.05 -0.41
CA THR A 66 -11.41 4.59 -0.28
C THR A 66 -10.39 3.44 -0.26
N PHE A 67 -9.26 3.62 -0.94
CA PHE A 67 -8.18 2.64 -0.98
C PHE A 67 -6.89 3.24 -0.45
N VAL A 68 -6.10 2.45 0.26
CA VAL A 68 -4.76 2.82 0.72
C VAL A 68 -3.79 1.75 0.23
N ASN A 69 -2.81 2.13 -0.61
CA ASN A 69 -1.87 1.24 -1.29
C ASN A 69 -2.57 0.08 -2.04
N GLY A 70 -3.67 0.40 -2.73
CA GLY A 70 -4.48 -0.58 -3.47
C GLY A 70 -5.45 -1.40 -2.62
N GLU A 71 -5.42 -1.27 -1.30
CA GLU A 71 -6.33 -1.99 -0.40
C GLU A 71 -7.53 -1.13 -0.01
N ARG A 72 -8.74 -1.61 -0.28
CA ARG A 72 -9.96 -0.93 0.19
C ARG A 72 -9.98 -0.93 1.72
N ILE A 73 -10.08 0.25 2.31
CA ILE A 73 -10.14 0.38 3.77
C ILE A 73 -11.56 0.10 4.28
N VAL A 74 -11.65 -0.41 5.50
CA VAL A 74 -12.89 -0.57 6.25
C VAL A 74 -12.67 0.09 7.61
N GLY A 75 -13.36 1.19 7.88
CA GLY A 75 -13.12 2.02 9.07
C GLY A 75 -11.85 2.87 8.96
N ASP A 76 -11.21 3.11 10.11
CA ASP A 76 -10.01 3.94 10.20
C ASP A 76 -8.75 3.19 9.79
N ARG A 77 -7.93 3.84 8.96
CA ARG A 77 -6.61 3.34 8.56
C ARG A 77 -5.56 4.37 8.92
N ALA A 78 -4.62 4.01 9.79
CA ALA A 78 -3.45 4.84 10.09
C ALA A 78 -2.59 5.05 8.83
N LEU A 79 -2.18 6.29 8.59
CA LEU A 79 -1.35 6.72 7.47
C LEU A 79 0.13 6.79 7.89
N ARG A 80 0.99 6.31 6.99
CA ARG A 80 2.45 6.36 7.11
C ARG A 80 3.03 7.13 5.93
N ALA A 81 4.16 7.80 6.15
CA ALA A 81 4.86 8.53 5.10
C ALA A 81 5.12 7.61 3.88
N GLY A 82 4.68 8.06 2.71
CA GLY A 82 4.72 7.32 1.45
C GLY A 82 3.44 6.55 1.12
N ASP A 83 2.43 6.49 2.00
CA ASP A 83 1.17 5.81 1.70
C ASP A 83 0.42 6.51 0.58
N GLU A 84 0.04 5.73 -0.45
CA GLU A 84 -0.84 6.18 -1.52
C GLU A 84 -2.30 5.98 -1.11
N ILE A 85 -3.11 7.03 -1.19
CA ILE A 85 -4.55 7.01 -0.95
C ILE A 85 -5.24 7.22 -2.31
N LYS A 86 -6.15 6.33 -2.66
CA LYS A 86 -6.98 6.47 -3.87
C LYS A 86 -8.44 6.69 -3.48
N VAL A 87 -9.01 7.75 -4.04
CA VAL A 87 -10.39 8.19 -3.84
C VAL A 87 -10.99 8.41 -5.22
N GLY A 88 -11.98 7.60 -5.60
CA GLY A 88 -12.46 7.60 -6.98
C GLY A 88 -11.33 7.18 -7.94
N ASP A 89 -11.00 8.03 -8.90
CA ASP A 89 -9.83 7.89 -9.78
C ASP A 89 -8.63 8.74 -9.33
N THR A 90 -8.85 9.67 -8.39
CA THR A 90 -7.82 10.55 -7.85
C THR A 90 -6.88 9.80 -6.91
N ARG A 91 -5.57 10.07 -7.05
CA ARG A 91 -4.51 9.55 -6.18
C ARG A 91 -3.87 10.68 -5.38
N LEU A 92 -3.62 10.39 -4.10
CA LEU A 92 -2.93 11.24 -3.17
C LEU A 92 -1.79 10.45 -2.51
N VAL A 93 -0.66 11.07 -2.22
CA VAL A 93 0.43 10.45 -1.47
C VAL A 93 0.63 11.22 -0.17
N PHE A 94 0.57 10.51 0.95
CA PHE A 94 0.84 11.09 2.26
C PHE A 94 2.35 11.25 2.45
N ARG A 95 2.81 12.49 2.62
CA ARG A 95 4.21 12.82 2.92
C ARG A 95 4.28 13.34 4.35
N ALA A 96 5.18 12.81 5.15
CA ALA A 96 5.54 13.41 6.43
C ALA A 96 7.06 13.47 6.51
N GLU A 97 7.61 14.60 6.96
CA GLU A 97 9.03 14.66 7.25
C GLU A 97 9.33 13.66 8.37
N ARG A 98 10.28 12.75 8.12
CA ARG A 98 10.74 11.80 9.13
C ARG A 98 11.28 12.58 10.31
N ASP A 99 10.88 12.19 11.52
CA ASP A 99 11.61 12.57 12.72
C ASP A 99 13.10 12.31 12.53
N ALA A 100 13.90 13.35 12.72
CA ALA A 100 15.32 13.25 13.01
C ALA A 100 15.57 12.80 14.47
N ASP A 101 14.69 11.98 15.05
CA ASP A 101 14.80 11.43 16.40
C ASP A 101 14.74 9.91 16.37
N ASP A 102 15.77 9.33 15.76
CA ASP A 102 16.06 7.91 15.66
C ASP A 102 16.58 7.32 17.00
N ARG A 103 15.92 7.60 18.14
CA ARG A 103 16.34 7.08 19.46
C ARG A 103 15.28 6.66 20.47
N ARG A 104 13.99 6.57 20.15
CA ARG A 104 13.01 5.98 21.09
C ARG A 104 12.05 5.00 20.42
N THR A 105 12.48 3.73 20.39
CA THR A 105 11.68 2.50 20.53
C THR A 105 10.17 2.61 20.34
N ILE A 106 9.72 2.70 19.08
CA ILE A 106 8.44 2.14 18.64
C ILE A 106 8.70 1.50 17.26
N GLY A 107 8.50 0.18 17.18
CA GLY A 107 9.09 -0.69 16.16
C GLY A 107 8.64 -0.40 14.73
N TYR A 108 9.59 0.02 13.90
CA TYR A 108 9.65 -0.48 12.53
C TYR A 108 10.04 -1.96 12.63
N GLU A 109 9.10 -2.88 12.41
CA GLU A 109 9.48 -4.27 12.17
C GLU A 109 10.28 -4.29 10.86
N LYS A 110 11.62 -4.31 10.98
CA LYS A 110 12.54 -4.80 9.97
C LYS A 110 11.92 -6.07 9.35
N ALA A 111 12.07 -6.26 8.04
CA ALA A 111 11.63 -7.50 7.39
C ALA A 111 12.01 -8.70 8.29
N PRO A 112 11.06 -9.57 8.63
CA PRO A 112 11.33 -10.70 9.51
C PRO A 112 12.50 -11.51 8.94
N GLU A 113 13.27 -12.21 9.78
CA GLU A 113 14.36 -13.02 9.25
C GLU A 113 13.80 -14.11 8.32
N LEU A 114 14.10 -13.96 7.03
CA LEU A 114 13.67 -14.87 5.98
C LEU A 114 14.77 -15.87 5.70
N THR A 115 14.38 -17.14 5.66
CA THR A 115 15.20 -18.19 5.07
C THR A 115 15.39 -17.93 3.57
N PRO A 116 16.47 -18.45 2.95
CA PRO A 116 16.69 -18.31 1.52
C PRO A 116 15.46 -18.73 0.69
N ARG A 117 14.79 -19.82 1.08
CA ARG A 117 13.59 -20.34 0.40
C ARG A 117 12.37 -19.42 0.54
N GLU A 118 12.17 -18.78 1.68
CA GLU A 118 11.10 -17.79 1.86
C GLU A 118 11.34 -16.52 1.03
N ARG A 119 12.60 -16.12 0.89
CA ARG A 119 12.98 -14.99 0.02
C ARG A 119 12.74 -15.29 -1.45
N ASP A 120 13.05 -16.51 -1.90
CA ASP A 120 12.78 -16.93 -3.29
C ASP A 120 11.28 -16.98 -3.58
N VAL A 121 10.47 -17.49 -2.64
CA VAL A 121 9.00 -17.46 -2.74
C VAL A 121 8.48 -16.03 -2.85
N LEU A 122 8.96 -15.11 -2.00
CA LEU A 122 8.56 -13.70 -2.06
C LEU A 122 8.98 -13.01 -3.37
N ARG A 123 10.19 -13.30 -3.88
CA ARG A 123 10.68 -12.75 -5.15
C ARG A 123 9.73 -13.12 -6.29
N VAL A 124 9.41 -14.40 -6.41
CA VAL A 124 8.51 -14.90 -7.46
C VAL A 124 7.09 -14.40 -7.27
N LEU A 125 6.61 -14.31 -6.02
CA LEU A 125 5.28 -13.77 -5.70
C LEU A 125 5.12 -12.32 -6.15
N CYS A 126 6.18 -11.51 -6.01
CA CYS A 126 6.20 -10.09 -6.34
C CYS A 126 6.67 -9.80 -7.79
N ARG A 127 7.07 -10.82 -8.56
CA ARG A 127 7.58 -10.65 -9.92
C ARG A 127 6.47 -10.16 -10.84
N ARG A 128 6.73 -9.06 -11.56
CA ARG A 128 5.83 -8.55 -12.60
C ARG A 128 6.02 -9.31 -13.91
N PRO A 129 4.95 -9.73 -14.60
CA PRO A 129 5.05 -10.07 -16.02
C PRO A 129 5.34 -8.80 -16.84
N GLN A 130 6.20 -8.92 -17.84
CA GLN A 130 6.60 -7.81 -18.71
C GLN A 130 5.37 -7.21 -19.42
N GLY A 131 5.16 -5.89 -19.28
CA GLY A 131 4.18 -5.12 -20.07
C GLY A 131 2.79 -4.91 -19.46
N GLY A 132 2.54 -5.22 -18.18
CA GLY A 132 1.24 -5.04 -17.53
C GLY A 132 1.13 -3.83 -16.60
N ASP A 133 -0.09 -3.29 -16.48
CA ASP A 133 -0.48 -2.17 -15.62
C ASP A 133 0.07 -2.26 -14.18
N LEU A 134 0.24 -1.12 -13.50
CA LEU A 134 0.94 -1.04 -12.21
C LEU A 134 0.28 -1.85 -11.05
N PHE A 135 -0.95 -2.37 -11.26
CA PHE A 135 -1.78 -3.11 -10.30
C PHE A 135 -1.96 -4.59 -10.71
N HIS A 136 -0.88 -5.39 -10.72
CA HIS A 136 -0.98 -6.82 -11.02
C HIS A 136 -1.21 -7.65 -9.73
N GLU A 137 -2.11 -8.62 -9.78
CA GLU A 137 -2.30 -9.58 -8.69
C GLU A 137 -1.02 -10.42 -8.50
N PRO A 138 -0.58 -10.69 -7.27
CA PRO A 138 0.62 -11.50 -7.03
C PRO A 138 0.49 -12.91 -7.64
N ALA A 139 1.62 -13.51 -7.99
CA ALA A 139 1.66 -14.81 -8.66
C ALA A 139 0.81 -15.88 -7.93
N SER A 140 0.15 -16.73 -8.71
CA SER A 140 -0.57 -17.89 -8.16
C SER A 140 0.40 -18.90 -7.55
N THR A 141 -0.07 -19.67 -6.57
CA THR A 141 0.70 -20.78 -5.96
C THR A 141 1.27 -21.72 -7.02
N ARG A 142 0.50 -21.99 -8.09
CA ARG A 142 0.92 -22.83 -9.21
C ARG A 142 2.07 -22.22 -10.00
N GLN A 143 2.04 -20.91 -10.26
CA GLN A 143 3.13 -20.20 -10.94
C GLN A 143 4.41 -20.18 -10.08
N VAL A 144 4.27 -19.89 -8.78
CA VAL A 144 5.40 -19.94 -7.84
C VAL A 144 6.03 -21.33 -7.77
N ALA A 145 5.19 -22.38 -7.75
CA ALA A 145 5.63 -23.78 -7.74
C ALA A 145 6.39 -24.15 -9.02
N ALA A 146 5.87 -23.74 -10.18
CA ALA A 146 6.50 -23.97 -11.48
C ALA A 146 7.87 -23.30 -11.60
N GLU A 147 7.99 -22.04 -11.16
CA GLU A 147 9.24 -21.28 -11.27
C GLU A 147 10.30 -21.76 -10.28
N LEU A 148 9.91 -22.06 -9.04
CA LEU A 148 10.82 -22.57 -8.01
C LEU A 148 11.09 -24.08 -8.12
N HIS A 149 10.46 -24.78 -9.06
CA HIS A 149 10.56 -26.23 -9.26
C HIS A 149 10.24 -27.02 -7.98
N VAL A 150 9.18 -26.63 -7.27
CA VAL A 150 8.71 -27.27 -6.03
C VAL A 150 7.22 -27.62 -6.12
N SER A 151 6.69 -28.39 -5.18
CA SER A 151 5.26 -28.71 -5.13
C SER A 151 4.42 -27.52 -4.64
N GLU A 152 3.17 -27.42 -5.10
CA GLU A 152 2.23 -26.39 -4.62
C GLU A 152 2.00 -26.46 -3.10
N ALA A 153 2.07 -27.65 -2.52
CA ALA A 153 1.98 -27.86 -1.07
C ALA A 153 3.18 -27.22 -0.34
N ALA A 154 4.39 -27.34 -0.88
CA ALA A 154 5.58 -26.69 -0.33
C ALA A 154 5.47 -25.16 -0.40
N VAL A 155 4.96 -24.61 -1.51
CA VAL A 155 4.70 -23.17 -1.65
C VAL A 155 3.69 -22.69 -0.60
N LYS A 156 2.56 -23.40 -0.43
CA LYS A 156 1.56 -23.06 0.61
C LYS A 156 2.16 -23.07 2.01
N ALA A 157 3.00 -24.04 2.33
CA ALA A 157 3.67 -24.11 3.63
C ALA A 157 4.62 -22.92 3.86
N HIS A 158 5.35 -22.48 2.84
CA HIS A 158 6.18 -21.28 2.93
C HIS A 158 5.36 -20.00 3.01
N LEU A 159 4.27 -19.89 2.27
CA LEU A 159 3.34 -18.75 2.35
C LEU A 159 2.72 -18.62 3.74
N LEU A 160 2.33 -19.72 4.38
CA LEU A 160 1.80 -19.70 5.75
C LEU A 160 2.81 -19.13 6.75
N LYS A 161 4.08 -19.53 6.65
CA LYS A 161 5.17 -18.98 7.48
C LYS A 161 5.42 -17.50 7.19
N LEU A 162 5.35 -17.11 5.92
CA LEU A 162 5.45 -15.71 5.52
C LEU A 162 4.29 -14.89 6.09
N TYR A 163 3.05 -15.33 5.98
CA TYR A 163 1.92 -14.61 6.56
C TYR A 163 2.04 -14.44 8.07
N ASP A 164 2.48 -15.48 8.77
CA ASP A 164 2.72 -15.44 10.22
C ASP A 164 3.82 -14.40 10.56
N LYS A 165 4.97 -14.49 9.89
CA LYS A 165 6.10 -13.58 10.07
C LYS A 165 5.80 -12.11 9.74
N PHE A 166 4.89 -11.86 8.80
CA PHE A 166 4.47 -10.52 8.40
C PHE A 166 3.20 -10.05 9.13
N GLY A 167 2.65 -10.85 10.05
CA GLY A 167 1.46 -10.49 10.84
C GLY A 167 0.19 -10.35 10.01
N ILE A 168 0.07 -11.13 8.92
CA ILE A 168 -1.05 -11.05 7.98
C ILE A 168 -2.08 -12.13 8.32
N TYR A 169 -3.20 -11.70 8.89
CA TYR A 169 -4.30 -12.55 9.33
C TYR A 169 -5.52 -12.37 8.40
N GLY A 170 -6.05 -13.48 7.88
CA GLY A 170 -7.18 -13.49 6.93
C GLY A 170 -7.17 -14.70 6.00
N GLU A 171 -8.17 -14.82 5.13
CA GLU A 171 -8.31 -15.91 4.15
C GLU A 171 -8.47 -15.39 2.72
N GLY A 172 -8.08 -16.22 1.74
CA GLY A 172 -8.30 -15.96 0.31
C GLY A 172 -7.20 -15.19 -0.41
N GLU A 173 -7.48 -14.80 -1.66
CA GLU A 173 -6.50 -14.22 -2.60
C GLU A 173 -5.97 -12.86 -2.15
N ARG A 174 -6.75 -12.13 -1.36
CA ARG A 174 -6.41 -10.83 -0.75
C ARG A 174 -5.17 -10.90 0.17
N ARG A 175 -4.92 -12.06 0.77
CA ARG A 175 -3.80 -12.28 1.70
C ARG A 175 -2.44 -12.26 0.99
N ARG A 176 -2.40 -12.72 -0.27
CA ARG A 176 -1.17 -12.71 -1.09
C ARG A 176 -0.79 -11.29 -1.48
N ALA A 177 -1.77 -10.45 -1.82
CA ALA A 177 -1.52 -9.06 -2.21
C ALA A 177 -0.98 -8.25 -1.01
N GLN A 178 -1.57 -8.44 0.17
CA GLN A 178 -1.07 -7.89 1.43
C GLN A 178 0.38 -8.30 1.71
N LEU A 179 0.73 -9.58 1.48
CA LEU A 179 2.08 -10.07 1.69
C LEU A 179 3.09 -9.45 0.72
N ALA A 180 2.74 -9.33 -0.56
CA ALA A 180 3.60 -8.68 -1.55
C ALA A 180 3.84 -7.20 -1.21
N ASN A 181 2.78 -6.47 -0.85
CA ASN A 181 2.86 -5.06 -0.45
C ASN A 181 3.74 -4.87 0.80
N GLU A 182 3.55 -5.71 1.81
CA GLU A 182 4.31 -5.62 3.07
C GLU A 182 5.78 -6.05 2.87
N ALA A 183 6.05 -7.02 1.99
CA ALA A 183 7.40 -7.44 1.65
C ALA A 183 8.21 -6.34 0.96
N VAL A 184 7.61 -5.63 0.00
CA VAL A 184 8.25 -4.47 -0.65
C VAL A 184 8.44 -3.32 0.35
N ARG A 185 7.41 -3.03 1.16
CA ARG A 185 7.43 -1.97 2.19
C ARG A 185 8.54 -2.16 3.23
N ARG A 186 8.73 -3.40 3.71
CA ARG A 186 9.75 -3.72 4.73
C ARG A 186 11.16 -3.92 4.14
N GLY A 187 11.32 -3.77 2.83
CA GLY A 187 12.58 -4.01 2.13
C GLY A 187 12.99 -5.49 2.11
N ALA A 188 12.03 -6.41 2.29
CA ALA A 188 12.26 -7.85 2.19
C ALA A 188 12.55 -8.30 0.74
N VAL A 189 12.07 -7.51 -0.22
CA VAL A 189 12.29 -7.67 -1.66
C VAL A 189 12.63 -6.29 -2.24
N ASN A 190 13.72 -6.19 -3.01
CA ASN A 190 14.10 -4.95 -3.67
C ASN A 190 13.39 -4.87 -5.03
N LEU A 191 12.83 -3.71 -5.37
CA LEU A 191 12.18 -3.46 -6.67
C LEU A 191 13.13 -3.69 -7.85
N ALA A 192 14.44 -3.51 -7.63
CA ALA A 192 15.49 -3.78 -8.61
C ALA A 192 15.66 -5.29 -8.93
N ASP A 193 15.27 -6.19 -8.03
CA ASP A 193 15.32 -7.65 -8.25
C ASP A 193 14.04 -8.18 -8.95
N LEU A 194 13.06 -7.30 -9.21
CA LEU A 194 11.75 -7.62 -9.78
C LEU A 194 11.62 -7.24 -11.26
N VAL A 195 12.65 -6.59 -11.82
CA VAL A 195 12.77 -6.26 -13.23
C VAL A 195 13.90 -7.13 -13.77
N ASP A 196 13.62 -8.00 -14.75
CA ASP A 196 14.70 -8.69 -15.46
C ASP A 196 15.70 -7.63 -15.99
N PRO A 197 17.02 -7.84 -15.86
CA PRO A 197 17.97 -6.97 -16.55
C PRO A 197 17.61 -6.96 -18.05
N PRO A 198 17.63 -5.78 -18.71
CA PRO A 198 17.44 -5.75 -20.16
C PRO A 198 18.47 -6.70 -20.78
N GLY A 199 17.97 -7.66 -21.56
CA GLY A 199 18.70 -8.84 -22.01
C GLY A 199 20.10 -8.51 -22.52
N ALA A 200 21.06 -9.32 -22.06
CA ALA A 200 22.39 -9.47 -22.66
C ALA A 200 22.35 -10.57 -23.72
#